data_AF-A0A7S0XT28-F1
#
_entry.id   AF-A0A7S0XT28-F1
#
_cell.length_a   1.000
_cell.length_b   1.000
_cell.length_c   1.000
_cell.angle_alpha   90.00
_cell.angle_beta   90.00
_cell.angle_gamma   90.00
#
_symmetry.space_group_name_H-M   'P 1'
#
loop_
_entity.id
_entity.type
_entity.pdbx_description
1 polymer ?
#
loop_
_entity_poly.entity_id
_entity_poly.type
_entity_poly.pdbx_seq_one_letter_code
_entity_poly.pdbx_strand_id
1 'polypeptide(L)'
;LAQIEESCRGADCNDGHLAIRDFERHVGEVWVLTQNIDGFHTRAGSSNIIEIHGDLHHLECTRCGDKQTVKDYSHLPYLKSGEKEEGVFPTCTKCEGLVRPQVVLFGEMLYMDRI
;
A
#
# COMPACT_ATOMS: atom_id res chain seq x y z
N LEU A 1 -4.11 9.24 -1.12
CA LEU A 1 -3.10 8.20 -1.38
C LEU A 1 -1.79 8.80 -1.86
N ALA A 2 -1.77 9.60 -2.93
CA ALA A 2 -0.52 10.13 -3.49
C ALA A 2 0.31 10.97 -2.47
N GLN A 3 -0.34 11.84 -1.69
CA GLN A 3 0.31 12.56 -0.58
C GLN A 3 0.84 11.65 0.55
N ILE A 4 0.14 10.53 0.82
CA ILE A 4 0.57 9.55 1.82
C ILE A 4 1.82 8.84 1.31
N GLU A 5 1.79 8.35 0.07
CA GLU A 5 2.95 7.74 -0.56
C GLU A 5 4.13 8.70 -0.62
N GLU A 6 3.92 9.98 -0.98
CA GLU A 6 4.97 11.00 -0.98
C GLU A 6 5.59 11.18 0.40
N SER A 7 4.77 11.20 1.45
CA SER A 7 5.24 11.31 2.84
C SER A 7 6.00 10.06 3.30
N CYS A 8 5.63 8.88 2.80
CA CYS A 8 6.29 7.61 3.12
C CYS A 8 7.53 7.35 2.24
N ARG A 9 7.67 8.03 1.10
CA ARG A 9 8.71 7.77 0.11
C ARG A 9 10.09 8.06 0.68
N GLY A 10 10.95 7.05 0.70
CA GLY A 10 12.29 7.15 1.27
C GLY A 10 12.33 7.16 2.80
N ALA A 11 11.19 7.17 3.47
CA ALA A 11 11.11 6.89 4.91
C ALA A 11 11.26 5.39 5.17
N ASP A 12 11.52 5.01 6.42
CA ASP A 12 11.65 3.62 6.88
C ASP A 12 10.86 3.38 8.17
N CYS A 13 10.79 2.12 8.59
CA CYS A 13 10.18 1.73 9.85
C CYS A 13 10.90 2.37 11.04
N ASN A 14 10.17 2.54 12.15
CA ASN A 14 10.69 3.11 13.39
C ASN A 14 10.79 2.06 14.50
N ASP A 15 11.33 2.46 15.65
CA ASP A 15 11.52 1.59 16.83
C ASP A 15 10.24 0.89 17.30
N GLY A 16 9.07 1.50 17.10
CA GLY A 16 7.79 0.86 17.41
C GLY A 16 7.50 -0.37 16.54
N HIS A 17 7.80 -0.29 15.24
CA HIS A 17 7.68 -1.44 14.33
C HIS A 17 8.70 -2.53 14.68
N LEU A 18 9.94 -2.14 15.00
CA LEU A 18 11.00 -3.06 15.41
C LEU A 18 10.67 -3.78 16.72
N ALA A 19 10.09 -3.06 17.69
CA ALA A 19 9.65 -3.64 18.96
C ALA A 19 8.55 -4.68 18.77
N ILE A 20 7.59 -4.44 17.86
CA ILE A 20 6.55 -5.41 17.51
C ILE A 20 7.15 -6.66 16.87
N ARG A 21 8.09 -6.49 15.92
CA ARG A 21 8.84 -7.61 15.34
C ARG A 21 9.58 -8.41 16.40
N ASP A 22 10.24 -7.75 17.34
CA ASP A 22 10.92 -8.46 18.43
C ASP A 22 9.95 -9.21 19.31
N PHE A 23 8.83 -8.59 19.67
CA PHE A 23 7.80 -9.27 20.44
C PHE A 23 7.31 -10.55 19.75
N GLU A 24 7.05 -10.48 18.44
CA GLU A 24 6.71 -11.65 17.62
C GLU A 24 7.78 -12.76 17.69
N ARG A 25 9.06 -12.40 17.56
CA ARG A 25 10.18 -13.38 17.64
C ARG A 25 10.32 -14.06 19.00
N HIS A 26 9.95 -13.38 20.08
CA HIS A 26 10.08 -13.92 21.43
C HIS A 26 8.86 -14.76 21.84
N VAL A 27 7.66 -14.42 21.36
CA VAL A 27 6.39 -15.06 21.77
C VAL A 27 5.90 -16.09 20.75
N GLY A 28 6.32 -15.99 19.48
CA GLY A 28 6.02 -16.96 18.41
C GLY A 28 4.68 -16.72 17.72
N GLU A 29 3.56 -16.75 18.46
CA GLU A 29 2.21 -16.64 17.90
C GLU A 29 1.64 -15.22 18.03
N VAL A 30 2.31 -14.24 17.42
CA VAL A 30 1.83 -12.86 17.37
C VAL A 30 1.43 -12.52 15.95
N TRP A 31 0.27 -11.88 15.79
CA TRP A 31 -0.22 -11.32 14.53
C TRP A 31 -0.29 -9.80 14.63
N VAL A 32 0.20 -9.13 13.59
CA VAL A 32 0.10 -7.68 13.42
C VAL A 32 -1.09 -7.37 12.53
N LEU A 33 -2.19 -6.96 13.14
CA LEU A 33 -3.33 -6.39 12.43
C LEU A 33 -3.11 -4.88 12.25
N THR A 34 -2.93 -4.42 11.01
CA THR A 34 -2.63 -3.01 10.73
C THR A 34 -3.62 -2.38 9.76
N GLN A 35 -4.03 -1.16 10.09
CA GLN A 35 -4.80 -0.26 9.22
C GLN A 35 -3.92 0.55 8.28
N ASN A 36 -2.60 0.51 8.51
CA ASN A 36 -1.65 1.27 7.72
C ASN A 36 -1.45 0.59 6.36
N ILE A 37 -1.08 1.41 5.38
CA ILE A 37 -0.89 1.01 3.97
C ILE A 37 0.54 1.31 3.50
N ASP A 38 1.45 1.59 4.44
CA ASP A 38 2.81 2.09 4.22
C ASP A 38 3.88 0.97 4.12
N GLY A 39 3.50 -0.27 4.42
CA GLY A 39 4.39 -1.44 4.41
C GLY A 39 5.51 -1.41 5.46
N PHE A 40 5.47 -0.55 6.48
CA PHE A 40 6.55 -0.44 7.46
C PHE A 40 6.68 -1.67 8.37
N HIS A 41 5.59 -2.39 8.67
CA HIS A 41 5.68 -3.65 9.42
C HIS A 41 6.42 -4.74 8.64
N THR A 42 6.14 -4.84 7.35
CA THR A 42 6.85 -5.76 6.43
C THR A 42 8.34 -5.40 6.37
N ARG A 43 8.67 -4.10 6.26
CA ARG A 43 10.06 -3.62 6.27
C ARG A 43 10.79 -3.84 7.59
N ALA A 44 10.09 -3.72 8.72
CA ALA A 44 10.63 -4.06 10.04
C ALA A 44 10.93 -5.57 10.18
N GLY A 45 10.33 -6.40 9.32
CA GLY A 45 10.53 -7.84 9.28
C GLY A 45 9.55 -8.64 10.15
N SER A 46 8.37 -8.08 10.45
CA SER A 46 7.26 -8.87 10.99
C SER A 46 6.81 -9.92 9.97
N SER A 47 6.46 -11.12 10.42
CA SER A 47 6.10 -12.24 9.53
C SER A 47 4.60 -12.46 9.39
N ASN A 48 3.85 -12.30 10.48
CA ASN A 48 2.42 -12.54 10.53
C ASN A 48 1.67 -11.20 10.48
N ILE A 49 1.43 -10.66 9.28
CA ILE A 49 0.81 -9.34 9.09
C ILE A 49 -0.53 -9.48 8.37
N ILE A 50 -1.55 -8.79 8.89
CA ILE A 50 -2.84 -8.61 8.25
C ILE A 50 -3.01 -7.12 7.94
N GLU A 51 -2.90 -6.77 6.66
CA GLU A 51 -3.10 -5.43 6.12
C GLU A 51 -4.55 -5.23 5.70
N ILE A 52 -5.40 -4.80 6.63
CA ILE A 52 -6.86 -4.73 6.38
C ILE A 52 -7.26 -3.64 5.39
N HIS A 53 -6.45 -2.59 5.27
CA HIS A 53 -6.64 -1.55 4.27
C HIS A 53 -5.78 -1.75 3.03
N GLY A 54 -5.04 -2.85 2.93
CA GLY A 54 -4.18 -3.16 1.79
C GLY A 54 -2.85 -2.40 1.80
N ASP A 55 -2.28 -2.14 0.62
CA ASP A 55 -0.90 -1.67 0.45
C ASP A 55 -0.80 -0.63 -0.69
N LEU A 56 -0.04 0.45 -0.49
CA LEU A 56 0.13 1.53 -1.47
C LEU A 56 0.87 1.11 -2.74
N HIS A 57 1.78 0.15 -2.64
CA HIS A 57 2.70 -0.27 -3.70
C HIS A 57 2.12 -1.38 -4.57
N HIS A 58 1.10 -2.10 -4.10
CA HIS A 58 0.31 -3.02 -4.89
C HIS A 58 -0.79 -2.28 -5.65
N LEU A 59 -0.74 -2.35 -6.98
CA LEU A 59 -1.77 -1.79 -7.85
C LEU A 59 -2.56 -2.88 -8.56
N GLU A 60 -3.80 -2.57 -8.88
CA GLU A 60 -4.73 -3.46 -9.58
C GLU A 60 -5.48 -2.70 -10.68
N CYS A 61 -5.58 -3.32 -11.85
CA CYS A 61 -6.41 -2.81 -12.92
C CYS A 61 -7.89 -3.03 -12.60
N THR A 62 -8.68 -1.97 -12.65
CA THR A 62 -10.14 -2.01 -12.38
C THR A 62 -10.93 -2.74 -13.46
N ARG A 63 -10.31 -3.08 -14.60
CA ARG A 63 -10.97 -3.73 -15.73
C ARG A 63 -10.63 -5.20 -15.89
N CYS A 64 -9.34 -5.55 -15.89
CA CYS A 64 -8.90 -6.94 -16.10
C CYS A 64 -8.32 -7.61 -14.84
N GLY A 65 -8.22 -6.90 -13.71
CA GLY A 65 -7.68 -7.45 -12.46
C GLY A 65 -6.16 -7.70 -12.49
N ASP A 66 -5.45 -7.19 -13.51
CA ASP A 66 -3.99 -7.33 -13.56
C ASP A 66 -3.34 -6.63 -12.36
N LYS A 67 -2.46 -7.36 -11.67
CA LYS A 67 -1.78 -6.88 -10.46
C LYS A 67 -0.34 -6.54 -10.79
N GLN A 68 0.11 -5.40 -10.28
CA GLN A 68 1.47 -4.91 -10.47
C GLN A 68 1.99 -4.28 -9.18
N THR A 69 3.30 -4.34 -8.96
CA THR A 69 3.94 -3.72 -7.80
C THR A 69 4.81 -2.58 -8.28
N VAL A 70 4.66 -1.41 -7.66
CA VAL A 70 5.45 -0.20 -7.98
C VAL A 70 6.32 0.19 -6.80
N LYS A 71 7.56 0.61 -7.09
CA LYS A 71 8.49 1.06 -6.05
C LYS A 71 8.00 2.33 -5.34
N ASP A 72 7.52 3.28 -6.11
CA ASP A 72 7.03 4.58 -5.66
C ASP A 72 6.13 5.18 -6.75
N TYR A 73 5.50 6.31 -6.46
CA TYR A 73 4.64 7.01 -7.42
C TYR A 73 5.38 8.10 -8.22
N SER A 74 6.72 8.18 -8.16
CA SER A 74 7.48 9.26 -8.81
C SER A 74 7.34 9.31 -10.33
N HIS A 75 7.04 8.15 -10.93
CA HIS A 75 6.80 7.99 -12.36
C HIS A 75 5.32 8.12 -12.75
N LEU A 76 4.42 8.30 -11.78
CA LEU A 76 3.00 8.49 -12.06
C LEU A 76 2.75 9.95 -12.50
N PRO A 77 2.18 10.16 -13.71
CA PRO A 77 2.10 11.50 -14.32
C PRO A 77 1.27 12.52 -13.53
N TYR A 78 0.42 12.08 -12.59
CA TYR A 78 -0.50 12.92 -11.83
C TYR A 78 0.12 13.77 -10.70
N LEU A 79 1.35 13.47 -10.24
CA LEU A 79 1.90 14.07 -9.01
C LEU A 79 2.66 15.40 -9.19
N LYS A 80 2.92 15.85 -10.42
CA LYS A 80 3.83 17.00 -10.66
C LYS A 80 3.16 18.37 -10.65
N SER A 81 1.83 18.44 -10.82
CA SER A 81 1.11 19.70 -10.81
C SER A 81 0.22 19.73 -9.58
N GLY A 82 0.53 20.59 -8.60
CA GLY A 82 -0.38 20.94 -7.51
C GLY A 82 -1.68 21.64 -7.98
N GLU A 83 -1.97 21.56 -9.28
CA GLU A 83 -3.13 22.10 -9.96
C GLU A 83 -4.05 20.93 -10.30
N LYS A 84 -5.35 21.11 -10.00
CA LYS A 84 -6.44 20.18 -10.31
C LYS A 84 -6.72 20.11 -11.82
N GLU A 85 -5.69 20.08 -12.65
CA GLU A 85 -5.85 19.87 -14.08
C GLU A 85 -6.08 18.38 -14.36
N GLU A 86 -6.86 18.12 -15.41
CA GLU A 86 -7.37 16.81 -15.82
C GLU A 86 -6.27 15.74 -15.78
N GLY A 87 -6.29 14.98 -14.68
CA GLY A 87 -5.19 14.11 -14.31
C GLY A 87 -5.03 12.95 -15.26
N VAL A 88 -3.83 12.80 -15.82
CA VAL A 88 -3.45 11.55 -16.50
C VAL A 88 -3.39 10.44 -15.45
N PHE A 89 -4.39 9.57 -15.44
CA PHE A 89 -4.43 8.41 -14.56
C PHE A 89 -3.55 7.28 -15.10
N PRO A 90 -2.88 6.50 -14.24
CA PRO A 90 -2.15 5.33 -14.69
C PRO A 90 -3.10 4.32 -15.32
N THR A 91 -2.69 3.81 -16.48
CA THR A 91 -3.43 2.78 -17.22
C THR A 91 -2.67 1.45 -17.17
N CYS A 92 -3.42 0.37 -17.31
CA CYS A 92 -2.92 -0.98 -17.30
C CYS A 92 -2.18 -1.25 -18.61
N THR A 93 -0.97 -1.81 -18.54
CA THR A 93 -0.16 -2.14 -19.71
C THR A 93 -0.75 -3.28 -20.56
N LYS A 94 -1.71 -4.06 -20.02
CA LYS A 94 -2.36 -5.17 -20.72
C LYS A 94 -3.66 -4.79 -21.42
N CYS A 95 -4.40 -3.83 -20.87
CA CYS A 95 -5.74 -3.53 -21.36
C CYS A 95 -6.05 -2.03 -21.45
N GLU A 96 -5.17 -1.14 -21.01
CA GLU A 96 -5.39 0.31 -20.98
C GLU A 96 -6.50 0.76 -20.01
N GLY A 97 -7.09 -0.15 -19.23
CA GLY A 97 -8.02 0.19 -18.16
C GLY A 97 -7.33 0.94 -17.01
N LEU A 98 -8.09 1.67 -16.21
CA LEU A 98 -7.55 2.40 -15.07
C LEU A 98 -6.90 1.45 -14.06
N VAL A 99 -5.82 1.91 -13.46
CA VAL A 99 -5.12 1.23 -12.39
C VAL A 99 -5.32 2.04 -11.11
N ARG A 100 -5.58 1.34 -10.02
CA ARG A 100 -5.64 1.92 -8.67
C ARG A 100 -4.72 1.16 -7.72
N PRO A 101 -4.28 1.78 -6.63
CA PRO A 101 -3.72 1.05 -5.50
C PRO A 101 -4.75 0.09 -4.91
N GLN A 102 -4.29 -1.07 -4.45
CA GLN A 102 -5.05 -2.05 -3.67
C GLN A 102 -5.18 -1.56 -2.23
N VAL A 103 -5.76 -0.37 -2.08
CA VAL A 103 -6.07 0.24 -0.80
C VAL A 103 -7.57 0.34 -0.66
N VAL A 104 -8.10 -0.04 0.50
CA VAL A 104 -9.52 0.16 0.82
C VAL A 104 -9.77 1.64 1.08
N LEU A 105 -10.66 2.25 0.28
CA LEU A 105 -11.05 3.65 0.44
C LEU A 105 -12.29 3.78 1.35
N PHE A 106 -12.54 4.99 1.84
CA PHE A 106 -13.80 5.27 2.54
C PHE A 106 -15.00 4.92 1.66
N GLY A 107 -15.92 4.14 2.22
CA GLY A 107 -17.10 3.63 1.50
C GLY A 107 -16.89 2.27 0.84
N GLU A 108 -15.69 1.70 0.89
CA GLU A 108 -15.41 0.34 0.41
C GLU A 108 -15.40 -0.68 1.55
N MET A 109 -15.70 -1.93 1.22
CA MET A 109 -15.62 -3.04 2.17
C MET A 109 -14.18 -3.50 2.35
N LEU A 110 -13.85 -3.97 3.55
CA LEU A 110 -12.57 -4.62 3.82
C LEU A 110 -12.46 -5.95 3.06
N TYR A 111 -11.22 -6.37 2.83
CA TYR A 111 -10.90 -7.69 2.30
C TYR A 111 -11.22 -8.77 3.34
N MET A 112 -12.43 -9.34 3.27
CA MET A 112 -12.91 -10.34 4.24
C MET A 112 -12.11 -11.65 4.22
N ASP A 113 -11.38 -11.92 3.14
CA ASP A 113 -10.48 -13.06 3.00
C ASP A 113 -9.15 -12.89 3.76
N ARG A 114 -8.88 -11.69 4.27
CA ARG A 114 -7.67 -11.36 5.05
C ARG A 114 -7.90 -11.32 6.56
N ILE A 115 -9.15 -11.40 7.02
CA ILE A 115 -9.57 -11.33 8.44
C ILE A 115 -10.03 -12.71 8.88
#